data_AF-A0A536TM36-F1
#
_entry.id   AF-A0A536TM36-F1
#
_cell.length_a   1.000
_cell.length_b   1.000
_cell.length_c   1.000
_cell.angle_alpha   90.00
_cell.angle_beta   90.00
_cell.angle_gamma   90.00
#
_symmetry.space_group_name_H-M   'P 1'
#
loop_
_entity.id
_entity.type
_entity.pdbx_description
1 polymer ?
#
loop_
_entity_poly.entity_id
_entity_poly.type
_entity_poly.pdbx_seq_one_letter_code
_entity_poly.pdbx_strand_id
1 'polypeptide(L)'
;MLALLSNKVPTRALAVHSPGITHAATVPLDSPLKSLSDLKDQKVLKRPAVVGTTTGSTNHFGFIAAAAYLDLKENQDFTLRSTPPGDLATGPKGIDVYTI
;
A
#
# COMPACT_ATOMS: atom_id res chain seq x y z
N MET A 1 -1.71 -3.78 14.49
CA MET A 1 -0.66 -4.51 15.26
C MET A 1 0.53 -3.61 15.57
N LEU A 2 1.10 -2.87 14.59
CA LEU A 2 2.23 -1.97 14.82
C LEU A 2 1.98 -0.88 15.87
N ALA A 3 0.77 -0.29 15.92
CA ALA A 3 0.40 0.70 16.93
C ALA A 3 0.48 0.17 18.38
N LEU A 4 0.15 -1.10 18.61
CA LEU A 4 0.23 -1.72 19.94
C LEU A 4 1.70 -1.94 20.34
N LEU A 5 2.53 -2.41 19.39
CA LEU A 5 3.96 -2.58 19.57
C LEU A 5 4.65 -1.24 19.85
N SER A 6 4.35 -0.21 19.06
CA SER A 6 4.94 1.13 19.22
C SER A 6 4.57 1.77 20.55
N ASN A 7 3.36 1.52 21.05
CA ASN A 7 2.89 2.04 22.34
C ASN A 7 3.26 1.11 23.53
N LYS A 8 4.09 0.08 23.30
CA LYS A 8 4.52 -0.89 24.34
C LYS A 8 3.34 -1.53 25.09
N VAL A 9 2.21 -1.73 24.40
CA VAL A 9 1.04 -2.37 25.01
C VAL A 9 1.32 -3.88 25.11
N PRO A 10 1.32 -4.47 26.32
CA PRO A 10 1.58 -5.90 26.47
C PRO A 10 0.47 -6.70 25.79
N THR A 11 0.83 -7.40 24.72
CA THR A 11 -0.10 -8.14 23.86
C THR A 11 0.51 -9.46 23.44
N ARG A 12 -0.32 -10.49 23.25
CA ARG A 12 0.07 -11.84 22.80
C ARG A 12 -0.85 -12.29 21.67
N ALA A 13 -0.28 -12.89 20.63
CA ALA A 13 -1.06 -13.54 19.58
C ALA A 13 -1.73 -14.82 20.14
N LEU A 14 -3.06 -14.93 19.97
CA LEU A 14 -3.85 -16.09 20.43
C LEU A 14 -4.12 -17.09 19.30
N ALA A 15 -4.41 -16.61 18.10
CA ALA A 15 -4.68 -17.44 16.93
C ALA A 15 -4.42 -16.64 15.64
N VAL A 16 -4.20 -17.36 14.54
CA VAL A 16 -4.27 -16.82 13.18
C VAL A 16 -5.64 -17.17 12.63
N HIS A 17 -6.50 -16.17 12.42
CA HIS A 17 -7.87 -16.41 11.96
C HIS A 17 -7.95 -16.62 10.44
N SER A 18 -7.14 -15.88 9.67
CA SER A 18 -7.20 -15.87 8.21
C SER A 18 -5.81 -15.93 7.60
N PRO A 19 -5.19 -17.13 7.54
CA PRO A 19 -3.89 -17.29 6.89
C PRO A 19 -4.02 -17.07 5.38
N GLY A 20 -2.99 -16.49 4.76
CA GLY A 20 -2.91 -16.40 3.29
C GLY A 20 -3.87 -15.41 2.63
N ILE A 21 -4.31 -14.35 3.34
CA ILE A 21 -5.09 -13.28 2.70
C ILE A 21 -4.34 -12.70 1.50
N THR A 22 -5.04 -12.62 0.36
CA THR A 22 -4.56 -11.95 -0.84
C THR A 22 -4.70 -10.44 -0.66
N HIS A 23 -3.66 -9.71 -1.05
CA HIS A 23 -3.63 -8.26 -1.03
C HIS A 23 -3.71 -7.73 -2.46
N ALA A 24 -4.37 -6.60 -2.66
CA ALA A 24 -4.52 -5.97 -3.96
C ALA A 24 -4.04 -4.52 -3.95
N ALA A 25 -3.45 -4.09 -5.06
CA ALA A 25 -3.23 -2.69 -5.37
C ALA A 25 -4.24 -2.29 -6.43
N THR A 26 -5.11 -1.34 -6.11
CA THR A 26 -6.15 -0.84 -7.00
C THR A 26 -5.89 0.61 -7.35
N VAL A 27 -6.51 1.10 -8.42
CA VAL A 27 -6.30 2.44 -8.94
C VAL A 27 -7.66 3.10 -9.21
N PRO A 28 -7.74 4.45 -9.26
CA PRO A 28 -8.94 5.13 -9.75
C PRO A 28 -9.36 4.62 -11.13
N LEU A 29 -10.65 4.66 -11.44
CA LEU A 29 -11.19 4.14 -12.71
C LEU A 29 -10.64 4.87 -13.96
N ASP A 30 -10.27 6.13 -13.81
CA ASP A 30 -9.66 6.97 -14.84
C ASP A 30 -8.12 6.87 -14.87
N SER A 31 -7.53 5.99 -14.07
CA SER A 31 -6.08 5.84 -13.99
C SER A 31 -5.49 5.25 -15.28
N PRO A 32 -4.35 5.79 -15.77
CA PRO A 32 -3.64 5.21 -16.90
C PRO A 32 -2.83 3.95 -16.54
N LEU A 33 -2.73 3.60 -15.25
CA LEU A 33 -2.00 2.44 -14.75
C LEU A 33 -2.76 1.14 -15.03
N LYS A 34 -2.06 0.12 -15.54
CA LYS A 34 -2.61 -1.22 -15.83
C LYS A 34 -2.04 -2.30 -14.94
N SER A 35 -0.82 -2.10 -14.45
CA SER A 35 -0.12 -3.04 -13.57
C SER A 35 0.77 -2.30 -12.58
N LEU A 36 1.15 -2.99 -11.51
CA LEU A 36 2.06 -2.40 -10.51
C LEU A 36 3.46 -2.09 -11.10
N SER A 37 3.87 -2.81 -12.14
CA SER A 37 5.14 -2.57 -12.85
C SER A 37 5.17 -1.21 -13.57
N ASP A 38 4.01 -0.62 -13.87
CA ASP A 38 3.90 0.67 -14.55
C ASP A 38 4.39 1.85 -13.69
N LEU A 39 4.58 1.63 -12.38
CA LEU A 39 5.16 2.61 -11.47
C LEU A 39 6.65 2.83 -11.73
N LYS A 40 7.33 1.84 -12.32
CA LYS A 40 8.78 1.83 -12.49
C LYS A 40 9.27 2.94 -13.40
N ASP A 41 10.32 3.62 -12.98
CA ASP A 41 10.93 4.77 -13.65
C ASP A 41 9.94 5.92 -13.90
N GLN A 42 8.79 5.93 -13.23
CA GLN A 42 7.74 6.94 -13.38
C GLN A 42 7.23 7.12 -14.82
N LYS A 43 7.35 6.10 -15.68
CA LYS A 43 7.08 6.24 -17.13
C LYS A 43 5.65 6.65 -17.46
N VAL A 44 4.67 6.10 -16.74
CA VAL A 44 3.25 6.33 -17.02
C VAL A 44 2.77 7.64 -16.40
N LEU A 45 3.06 7.87 -15.12
CA LEU A 45 2.58 9.04 -14.39
C LEU A 45 3.49 10.27 -14.50
N LYS A 46 4.72 10.12 -15.02
CA LYS A 46 5.76 11.17 -15.13
C LYS A 46 6.16 11.81 -13.79
N ARG A 47 5.79 11.16 -12.68
CA ARG A 47 6.13 11.50 -11.30
C ARG A 47 6.06 10.22 -10.45
N PRO A 48 6.65 10.19 -9.24
CA PRO A 48 6.42 9.11 -8.29
C PRO A 48 4.91 8.98 -7.99
N ALA A 49 4.41 7.74 -7.97
CA ALA A 49 3.03 7.47 -7.60
C ALA A 49 2.81 7.70 -6.10
N VAL A 50 1.66 8.26 -5.74
CA VAL A 50 1.22 8.34 -4.34
C VAL A 50 0.43 7.08 -4.03
N VAL A 51 0.99 6.23 -3.18
CA VAL A 51 0.38 4.96 -2.77
C VAL A 51 -0.26 5.14 -1.39
N GLY A 52 -1.59 5.06 -1.37
CA GLY A 52 -2.39 5.08 -0.16
C GLY A 52 -2.38 3.73 0.52
N THR A 53 -1.95 3.70 1.78
CA THR A 53 -1.95 2.49 2.60
C THR A 53 -2.18 2.83 4.06
N THR A 54 -2.74 1.91 4.84
CA THR A 54 -2.74 2.08 6.30
C THR A 54 -1.39 1.64 6.85
N THR A 55 -0.56 2.59 7.30
CA THR A 55 0.79 2.29 7.77
C THR A 55 0.78 1.24 8.89
N GLY A 56 1.60 0.19 8.73
CA GLY A 56 1.71 -0.91 9.68
C GLY A 56 0.57 -1.94 9.63
N SER A 57 -0.31 -1.85 8.64
CA SER A 57 -1.25 -2.92 8.27
C SER A 57 -0.57 -4.01 7.46
N THR A 58 -1.24 -5.16 7.29
CA THR A 58 -0.77 -6.23 6.41
C THR A 58 -0.69 -5.77 4.95
N ASN A 59 -1.63 -4.92 4.49
CA ASN A 59 -1.65 -4.37 3.14
C ASN A 59 -0.43 -3.49 2.85
N HIS A 60 0.04 -2.75 3.85
CA HIS A 60 1.29 -2.00 3.76
C HIS A 60 2.49 -2.92 3.51
N PHE A 61 2.61 -3.99 4.30
CA PHE A 61 3.70 -4.95 4.13
C PHE A 61 3.57 -5.76 2.83
N GLY A 62 2.36 -6.12 2.43
CA GLY A 62 2.07 -6.78 1.15
C GLY A 62 2.49 -5.92 -0.04
N PHE A 63 2.20 -4.62 0.00
CA PHE A 63 2.66 -3.68 -1.02
C PHE A 63 4.19 -3.56 -1.04
N ILE A 64 4.85 -3.41 0.11
CA ILE A 64 6.32 -3.35 0.18
C ILE A 64 6.95 -4.63 -0.40
N ALA A 65 6.40 -5.80 -0.11
CA ALA A 65 6.88 -7.06 -0.66
C ALA A 65 6.70 -7.12 -2.19
N ALA A 66 5.54 -6.70 -2.70
CA ALA A 66 5.29 -6.64 -4.14
C ALA A 66 6.20 -5.61 -4.84
N ALA A 67 6.41 -4.45 -4.22
CA ALA A 67 7.33 -3.42 -4.70
C ALA A 67 8.77 -3.93 -4.77
N ALA A 68 9.23 -4.62 -3.71
CA ALA A 68 10.55 -5.25 -3.69
C ALA A 68 10.70 -6.31 -4.79
N TYR A 69 9.67 -7.14 -5.03
CA TYR A 69 9.70 -8.15 -6.09
C TYR A 69 9.82 -7.55 -7.50
N LEU A 70 9.29 -6.34 -7.72
CA LEU A 70 9.32 -5.64 -9.02
C LEU A 70 10.50 -4.65 -9.15
N ASP A 71 11.38 -4.59 -8.16
CA ASP A 71 12.44 -3.59 -7.99
C ASP A 71 11.92 -2.15 -8.05
N LEU A 72 10.76 -1.88 -7.45
CA LEU A 72 10.23 -0.52 -7.29
C LEU A 72 10.92 0.17 -6.10
N LYS A 73 11.36 1.40 -6.30
CA LYS A 73 12.10 2.19 -5.32
C LYS A 73 11.21 3.25 -4.69
N GLU A 74 11.16 3.26 -3.37
CA GLU A 74 10.50 4.34 -2.62
C GLU A 74 11.26 5.67 -2.83
N ASN A 75 10.52 6.79 -2.90
CA ASN A 75 10.99 8.14 -3.24
C ASN A 75 11.50 8.31 -4.68
N GLN A 76 11.48 7.24 -5.49
CA GLN A 76 11.71 7.31 -6.94
C GLN A 76 10.45 6.89 -7.69
N ASP A 77 10.00 5.65 -7.56
CA ASP A 77 8.86 5.13 -8.33
C ASP A 77 7.53 5.41 -7.61
N PHE A 78 7.55 5.42 -6.27
CA PHE A 78 6.38 5.69 -5.45
C PHE A 78 6.74 6.38 -4.12
N THR A 79 5.73 6.94 -3.48
CA THR A 79 5.75 7.44 -2.10
C THR A 79 4.57 6.85 -1.33
N LEU A 80 4.77 6.57 -0.05
CA LEU A 80 3.72 6.01 0.80
C LEU A 80 2.99 7.10 1.57
N ARG A 81 1.67 7.10 1.48
CA ARG A 81 0.79 7.98 2.25
C ARG A 81 -0.08 7.17 3.20
N SER A 82 0.17 7.36 4.50
CA SER A 82 -0.70 6.78 5.53
C SER A 82 -2.12 7.31 5.37
N THR A 83 -3.06 6.41 5.11
CA THR A 83 -4.46 6.72 4.83
C THR A 83 -5.35 5.74 5.62
N PRO A 84 -6.37 6.24 6.35
CA PRO A 84 -7.32 5.39 7.06
C PRO A 84 -8.06 4.44 6.10
N PRO A 85 -8.49 3.24 6.55
CA PRO A 85 -9.21 2.30 5.71
C PRO A 85 -10.51 2.86 5.12
N GLY A 86 -11.24 3.69 5.87
CA GLY A 86 -12.46 4.34 5.38
C GLY A 86 -12.19 5.27 4.20
N ASP A 87 -11.10 6.04 4.28
CA ASP A 87 -10.68 6.92 3.19
C ASP A 87 -10.23 6.09 1.99
N LEU A 88 -9.39 5.06 2.18
CA LEU A 88 -8.97 4.16 1.10
C LEU A 88 -10.16 3.55 0.34
N ALA A 89 -11.22 3.15 1.05
CA ALA A 89 -12.43 2.60 0.45
C ALA A 89 -13.19 3.60 -0.45
N THR A 90 -13.06 4.90 -0.17
CA THR A 90 -13.72 5.96 -0.95
C THR A 90 -12.88 6.49 -2.12
N GLY A 91 -11.61 6.10 -2.21
CA GLY A 91 -10.72 6.50 -3.30
C GLY A 91 -10.49 8.02 -3.39
N PRO A 92 -9.91 8.67 -2.36
CA PRO A 92 -9.73 10.12 -2.34
C PRO A 92 -8.79 10.58 -3.45
N LYS A 93 -9.01 11.81 -3.92
CA LYS A 93 -8.14 12.47 -4.90
C LYS A 93 -6.71 12.63 -4.37
N GLY A 94 -5.75 12.54 -5.27
CA GLY A 94 -4.32 12.68 -4.95
C GLY A 94 -3.68 11.41 -4.39
N ILE A 95 -4.35 10.26 -4.50
CA ILE A 95 -3.77 8.93 -4.35
C ILE A 95 -3.92 8.23 -5.70
N ASP A 96 -2.82 7.70 -6.22
CA ASP A 96 -2.77 7.04 -7.53
C ASP A 96 -3.04 5.54 -7.40
N VAL A 97 -2.69 4.95 -6.25
CA VAL A 97 -2.83 3.52 -5.95
C VAL A 97 -3.33 3.33 -4.52
N TYR A 98 -4.35 2.50 -4.33
CA TYR A 98 -4.91 2.12 -3.03
C TYR A 98 -4.58 0.66 -2.71
N THR A 99 -4.08 0.40 -1.50
CA THR A 99 -3.82 -0.97 -1.04
C THR A 99 -5.01 -1.51 -0.23
N ILE A 100 -5.50 -2.69 -0.60
CA ILE A 100 -6.64 -3.38 0.04
C ILE A 100 -6.32 -4.84 0.34
#